data_AF-A0A0C3SE83-F1
#
_entry.id   AF-A0A0C3SE83-F1
#
_cell.length_a   1.000
_cell.length_b   1.000
_cell.length_c   1.000
_cell.angle_alpha   90.00
_cell.angle_beta   90.00
_cell.angle_gamma   90.00
#
_symmetry.space_group_name_H-M   'P 1'
#
loop_
_entity.id
_entity.type
_entity.pdbx_description
1 polymer ?
#
loop_
_entity_poly.entity_id
_entity_poly.type
_entity_poly.pdbx_seq_one_letter_code
_entity_poly.pdbx_strand_id
1 'polypeptide(L)'
;MTSVEHLWVGQHRRLLYYMRLIEHELPQLVAFRKPFIPPPPSQPLVIRSISYGGEEHPVTAKRTIVIPVSRLPLQTEAAIHKFKLLAGVRWSPEPPKDSGIGQSEVEAYGEHGYFKISCEDFPQPAMNLKWASDIIDRLIGEAGDAKKDTFADVPLDTRHLVAKARKAGKGEYVRGRAKRPSIKDFPKEWLPGTPPNPSPSSTP
;
A
#
# COMPACT_ATOMS: atom_id res chain seq x y z
N MET A 1 -50.33 -20.28 -11.20
CA MET A 1 -48.92 -19.95 -11.45
C MET A 1 -48.06 -21.01 -10.82
N THR A 2 -47.00 -21.46 -11.50
CA THR A 2 -46.07 -22.46 -11.00
C THR A 2 -45.07 -21.85 -10.01
N SER A 3 -44.37 -22.66 -9.20
CA SER A 3 -43.38 -22.17 -8.22
C SER A 3 -42.26 -21.34 -8.88
N VAL A 4 -41.86 -21.70 -10.09
CA VAL A 4 -40.85 -20.99 -10.89
C VAL A 4 -41.34 -19.60 -11.32
N GLU A 5 -42.61 -19.49 -11.73
CA GLU A 5 -43.20 -18.19 -12.10
C GLU A 5 -43.26 -17.24 -10.90
N HIS A 6 -43.57 -17.76 -9.70
CA HIS A 6 -43.53 -16.96 -8.47
C HIS A 6 -42.12 -16.46 -8.13
N LEU A 7 -41.09 -17.29 -8.35
CA LEU A 7 -39.70 -16.86 -8.19
C LEU A 7 -39.34 -15.73 -9.17
N TRP A 8 -39.75 -15.86 -10.43
CA TRP A 8 -39.47 -14.85 -11.47
C TRP A 8 -40.17 -13.52 -11.16
N VAL A 9 -41.43 -13.55 -10.75
CA VAL A 9 -42.17 -12.36 -10.29
C VAL A 9 -41.49 -11.75 -9.04
N GLY A 10 -41.02 -12.59 -8.11
CA GLY A 10 -40.26 -12.13 -6.94
C GLY A 10 -38.96 -11.40 -7.31
N GLN A 11 -38.21 -11.95 -8.27
CA GLN A 11 -37.00 -11.32 -8.80
C GLN A 11 -37.32 -9.98 -9.47
N HIS A 12 -38.39 -9.91 -10.26
CA HIS A 12 -38.81 -8.68 -10.92
C HIS A 12 -39.20 -7.59 -9.90
N ARG A 13 -39.94 -7.95 -8.85
CA ARG A 13 -40.26 -7.02 -7.74
C ARG A 13 -39.00 -6.49 -7.06
N ARG A 14 -37.98 -7.34 -6.85
CA ARG A 14 -36.70 -6.94 -6.26
C ARG A 14 -35.94 -5.97 -7.17
N LEU A 15 -35.96 -6.19 -8.48
CA LEU A 15 -35.37 -5.27 -9.46
C LEU A 15 -36.04 -3.88 -9.38
N LEU A 16 -37.37 -3.85 -9.45
CA LEU A 16 -38.14 -2.59 -9.38
C LEU A 16 -37.91 -1.84 -8.07
N TYR A 17 -37.76 -2.57 -6.96
CA TYR A 17 -37.40 -1.99 -5.67
C TYR A 17 -36.05 -1.26 -5.72
N TYR A 18 -34.99 -1.90 -6.23
CA TYR A 18 -33.69 -1.24 -6.34
C TYR A 18 -33.69 -0.06 -7.33
N MET A 19 -34.46 -0.14 -8.42
CA MET A 19 -34.62 1.01 -9.34
C MET A 19 -35.25 2.21 -8.63
N ARG A 20 -36.27 1.96 -7.79
CA ARG A 20 -36.89 3.01 -6.97
C ARG A 20 -35.92 3.62 -5.96
N LEU A 21 -35.06 2.80 -5.33
CA LEU A 21 -34.00 3.28 -4.44
C LEU A 21 -33.00 4.17 -5.20
N ILE A 22 -32.60 3.75 -6.41
CA ILE A 22 -31.68 4.52 -7.26
C ILE A 22 -32.28 5.89 -7.62
N GLU A 23 -33.56 5.92 -7.97
CA GLU A 23 -34.23 7.14 -8.42
C GLU A 23 -34.52 8.11 -7.27
N HIS A 24 -35.00 7.62 -6.13
CA HIS A 24 -35.50 8.51 -5.06
C HIS A 24 -34.58 8.64 -3.86
N GLU A 25 -33.80 7.60 -3.50
CA GLU A 25 -32.97 7.62 -2.29
C GLU A 25 -31.51 8.00 -2.58
N LEU A 26 -30.89 7.49 -3.65
CA LEU A 26 -29.49 7.81 -3.95
C LEU A 26 -29.22 9.31 -4.16
N PRO A 27 -30.09 10.12 -4.79
CA PRO A 27 -29.87 11.56 -4.89
C PRO A 27 -29.82 12.26 -3.52
N GLN A 28 -30.53 11.73 -2.53
CA GLN A 28 -30.50 12.27 -1.16
C GLN A 28 -29.16 12.02 -0.48
N LEU A 29 -28.44 10.95 -0.85
CA LEU A 29 -27.09 10.67 -0.32
C LEU A 29 -26.06 11.72 -0.73
N VAL A 30 -26.31 12.49 -1.80
CA VAL A 30 -25.45 13.60 -2.23
C VAL A 30 -25.32 14.65 -1.12
N ALA A 31 -26.37 14.85 -0.30
CA ALA A 31 -26.32 15.77 0.83
C ALA A 31 -25.26 15.38 1.89
N PHE A 32 -24.88 14.11 1.97
CA PHE A 32 -23.87 13.60 2.91
C PHE A 32 -22.48 13.44 2.28
N ARG A 33 -22.28 13.93 1.05
CA ARG A 33 -20.99 13.86 0.35
C ARG A 33 -19.93 14.70 1.08
N LYS A 34 -18.78 14.08 1.35
CA LYS A 34 -17.57 14.76 1.84
C LYS A 34 -16.51 14.75 0.71
N PRO A 35 -15.89 15.89 0.35
CA PRO A 35 -14.82 15.90 -0.63
C PRO A 35 -13.60 15.16 -0.06
N PHE A 36 -12.84 14.51 -0.95
CA PHE A 36 -11.58 13.90 -0.56
C PHE A 36 -10.55 14.99 -0.27
N ILE A 37 -9.98 14.96 0.92
CA ILE A 37 -8.86 15.82 1.33
C ILE A 37 -7.66 14.90 1.50
N PRO A 38 -6.56 15.11 0.74
CA PRO A 38 -5.39 14.27 0.86
C PRO A 38 -4.76 14.41 2.26
N PRO A 39 -4.17 13.33 2.81
CA PRO A 39 -3.56 13.38 4.12
C PRO A 39 -2.35 14.34 4.12
N PRO A 40 -2.16 15.13 5.18
CA PRO A 40 -1.02 16.02 5.29
C PRO A 40 0.29 15.22 5.41
N PRO A 41 1.44 15.80 5.04
CA PRO A 41 2.74 15.12 5.16
C PRO A 41 3.10 14.76 6.61
N SER A 42 2.50 15.43 7.60
CA SER A 42 2.65 15.12 9.03
C SER A 42 2.04 13.78 9.46
N GLN A 43 1.20 13.16 8.63
CA GLN A 43 0.58 11.86 8.90
C GLN A 43 1.07 10.82 7.88
N PRO A 44 2.27 10.26 8.06
CA PRO A 44 2.88 9.34 7.10
C PRO A 44 2.39 7.89 7.21
N LEU A 45 1.58 7.58 8.22
CA LEU A 45 1.17 6.22 8.54
C LEU A 45 0.02 5.76 7.66
N VAL A 46 0.19 4.63 6.96
CA VAL A 46 -0.93 3.99 6.26
C VAL A 46 -1.40 2.79 7.07
N ILE A 47 -2.62 2.91 7.62
CA ILE A 47 -3.23 1.89 8.47
C ILE A 47 -4.26 1.13 7.65
N ARG A 48 -4.12 -0.20 7.64
CA ARG A 48 -5.08 -1.11 7.01
C ARG A 48 -5.84 -1.91 8.05
N SER A 49 -7.17 -1.89 7.91
CA SER A 49 -8.13 -2.74 8.60
C SER A 49 -8.87 -3.64 7.63
N ILE A 50 -9.42 -4.75 8.13
CA ILE A 50 -10.22 -5.71 7.37
C ILE A 50 -11.62 -5.77 8.02
N SER A 51 -12.67 -5.82 7.19
CA SER A 51 -14.06 -5.95 7.62
C SER A 51 -14.80 -6.87 6.64
N TYR A 52 -15.69 -7.73 7.18
CA TYR A 52 -16.45 -8.73 6.43
C TYR A 52 -17.94 -8.38 6.33
N GLY A 53 -18.31 -7.10 6.47
CA GLY A 53 -19.66 -6.63 6.13
C GLY A 53 -20.79 -7.22 6.99
N GLY A 54 -20.51 -7.52 8.26
CA GLY A 54 -21.48 -8.06 9.23
C GLY A 54 -21.17 -9.48 9.69
N GLU A 55 -20.27 -10.19 9.01
CA GLU A 55 -19.81 -11.51 9.44
C GLU A 55 -18.71 -11.39 10.50
N GLU A 56 -18.81 -12.22 11.55
CA GLU A 56 -17.74 -12.37 12.53
C GLU A 56 -16.61 -13.21 11.94
N HIS A 57 -15.42 -12.62 11.86
CA HIS A 57 -14.24 -13.30 11.34
C HIS A 57 -13.02 -12.98 12.22
N PRO A 58 -12.18 -13.96 12.58
CA PRO A 58 -11.06 -13.75 13.51
C PRO A 58 -10.03 -12.73 12.98
N VAL A 59 -9.82 -12.69 11.65
CA VAL A 59 -8.89 -11.74 11.01
C VAL A 59 -9.36 -10.27 11.09
N THR A 60 -10.62 -10.00 11.46
CA THR A 60 -11.13 -8.64 11.67
C THR A 60 -10.35 -7.87 12.74
N ALA A 61 -9.78 -8.59 13.73
CA ALA A 61 -8.93 -8.00 14.76
C ALA A 61 -7.59 -7.48 14.21
N LYS A 62 -7.10 -8.02 13.09
CA LYS A 62 -5.79 -7.70 12.53
C LYS A 62 -5.67 -6.21 12.18
N ARG A 63 -4.56 -5.59 12.58
CA ARG A 63 -4.18 -4.24 12.14
C ARG A 63 -2.80 -4.25 11.52
N THR A 64 -2.66 -3.58 10.39
CA THR A 64 -1.40 -3.49 9.64
C THR A 64 -1.05 -2.03 9.44
N ILE A 65 0.20 -1.67 9.74
CA ILE A 65 0.76 -0.34 9.55
C ILE A 65 1.88 -0.45 8.51
N VAL A 66 1.84 0.42 7.51
CA VAL A 66 2.91 0.60 6.52
C VAL A 66 3.39 2.04 6.56
N ILE A 67 4.71 2.23 6.54
CA ILE A 67 5.34 3.55 6.70
C ILE A 67 6.53 3.65 5.75
N PRO A 68 6.67 4.75 4.99
CA PRO A 68 7.93 5.05 4.31
C PRO A 68 8.98 5.51 5.33
N VAL A 69 10.17 4.90 5.29
CA VAL A 69 11.25 5.17 6.27
C VAL A 69 11.74 6.62 6.18
N SER A 70 11.68 7.23 4.99
CA SER A 70 12.04 8.64 4.74
C SER A 70 11.20 9.65 5.51
N ARG A 71 9.95 9.31 5.88
CA ARG A 71 9.07 10.20 6.64
C ARG A 71 9.14 10.01 8.15
N LEU A 72 9.99 9.09 8.63
CA LEU A 72 10.23 8.95 10.05
C LEU A 72 11.10 10.11 10.56
N PRO A 73 11.00 10.49 11.85
CA PRO A 73 11.79 11.57 12.44
C PRO A 73 13.23 11.14 12.72
N LEU A 74 13.90 10.52 11.76
CA LEU A 74 15.31 10.09 11.84
C LEU A 74 16.16 11.06 11.02
N GLN A 75 17.07 11.79 11.67
CA GLN A 75 17.87 12.84 11.02
C GLN A 75 19.16 12.30 10.41
N THR A 76 19.78 11.30 11.05
CA THR A 76 21.11 10.79 10.68
C THR A 76 21.00 9.55 9.80
N GLU A 77 21.82 9.45 8.76
CA GLU A 77 21.90 8.26 7.89
C GLU A 77 22.22 6.99 8.69
N ALA A 78 23.09 7.10 9.69
CA ALA A 78 23.42 6.01 10.62
C ALA A 78 22.18 5.52 11.40
N ALA A 79 21.28 6.43 11.81
CA ALA A 79 20.03 6.08 12.48
C ALA A 79 19.06 5.37 11.52
N ILE A 80 19.00 5.82 10.26
CA ILE A 80 18.20 5.18 9.20
C ILE A 80 18.75 3.77 8.89
N HIS A 81 20.06 3.61 8.83
CA HIS A 81 20.70 2.31 8.65
C HIS A 81 20.38 1.36 9.80
N LYS A 82 20.56 1.83 11.05
CA LYS A 82 20.19 1.11 12.27
C LYS A 82 18.71 0.72 12.29
N PHE A 83 17.81 1.63 11.88
CA PHE A 83 16.38 1.34 11.74
C PHE A 83 16.13 0.17 10.78
N LYS A 84 16.78 0.17 9.61
CA LYS A 84 16.66 -0.90 8.62
C LYS A 84 17.14 -2.24 9.17
N LEU A 85 18.24 -2.24 9.92
CA LEU A 85 18.77 -3.45 10.57
C LEU A 85 17.80 -3.99 11.64
N LEU A 86 17.31 -3.12 12.53
CA LEU A 86 16.36 -3.50 13.58
C LEU A 86 15.02 -3.99 13.02
N ALA A 87 14.57 -3.39 11.90
CA ALA A 87 13.37 -3.83 11.19
C ALA A 87 13.51 -5.24 10.59
N GLY A 88 14.72 -5.63 10.18
CA GLY A 88 15.03 -6.92 9.59
C GLY A 88 14.10 -7.26 8.42
N VAL A 89 13.42 -8.41 8.51
CA VAL A 89 12.53 -8.91 7.44
C VAL A 89 11.28 -8.05 7.17
N ARG A 90 10.97 -7.12 8.06
CA ARG A 90 9.81 -6.21 7.96
C ARG A 90 10.08 -5.02 7.02
N TRP A 91 11.35 -4.74 6.74
CA TRP A 91 11.75 -3.72 5.79
C TRP A 91 11.76 -4.27 4.35
N SER A 92 11.28 -3.47 3.40
CA SER A 92 11.38 -3.73 1.98
C SER A 92 11.69 -2.46 1.17
N PRO A 93 12.49 -2.53 0.09
CA PRO A 93 12.80 -1.37 -0.74
C PRO A 93 11.58 -0.89 -1.53
N GLU A 94 10.73 -1.82 -1.98
CA GLU A 94 9.48 -1.50 -2.68
C GLU A 94 8.31 -1.50 -1.70
N PRO A 95 7.25 -0.69 -1.95
CA PRO A 95 6.07 -0.70 -1.11
C PRO A 95 5.39 -2.07 -1.18
N PRO A 96 4.88 -2.59 -0.06
CA PRO A 96 4.02 -3.76 -0.09
C PRO A 96 2.83 -3.51 -1.03
N LYS A 97 2.51 -4.48 -1.90
CA LYS A 97 1.40 -4.34 -2.87
C LYS A 97 0.06 -3.97 -2.23
N ASP A 98 -0.08 -4.30 -0.96
CA ASP A 98 -1.31 -4.29 -0.19
C ASP A 98 -1.36 -3.09 0.77
N SER A 99 -0.45 -2.13 0.59
CA SER A 99 -0.23 -0.95 1.45
C SER A 99 -1.08 0.27 1.08
N GLY A 100 -1.66 0.34 -0.12
CA GLY A 100 -2.40 1.52 -0.58
C GLY A 100 -1.53 2.71 -0.98
N ILE A 101 -0.20 2.55 -1.01
CA ILE A 101 0.75 3.59 -1.41
C ILE A 101 0.76 3.71 -2.95
N GLY A 102 0.45 4.92 -3.45
CA GLY A 102 0.38 5.23 -4.88
C GLY A 102 1.74 5.49 -5.52
N GLN A 103 1.80 5.53 -6.86
CA GLN A 103 3.06 5.78 -7.58
C GLN A 103 3.68 7.15 -7.25
N SER A 104 2.85 8.19 -7.12
CA SER A 104 3.28 9.54 -6.72
C SER A 104 3.95 9.56 -5.34
N GLU A 105 3.44 8.78 -4.39
CA GLU A 105 4.02 8.68 -3.05
C GLU A 105 5.34 7.89 -3.05
N VAL A 106 5.45 6.89 -3.93
CA VAL A 106 6.70 6.14 -4.11
C VAL A 106 7.80 7.02 -4.66
N GLU A 107 7.50 7.86 -5.63
CA GLU A 107 8.46 8.80 -6.20
C GLU A 107 8.88 9.87 -5.19
N ALA A 108 7.96 10.34 -4.35
CA ALA A 108 8.24 11.39 -3.37
C ALA A 108 8.95 10.90 -2.10
N TYR A 109 8.69 9.67 -1.63
CA TYR A 109 9.15 9.21 -0.31
C TYR A 109 9.80 7.80 -0.33
N GLY A 110 10.04 7.21 -1.50
CA GLY A 110 10.54 5.84 -1.63
C GLY A 110 12.03 5.64 -1.34
N GLU A 111 12.81 6.69 -1.09
CA GLU A 111 14.28 6.65 -1.04
C GLU A 111 14.86 5.59 -0.08
N HIS A 112 14.28 5.45 1.10
CA HIS A 112 14.76 4.54 2.15
C HIS A 112 13.92 3.27 2.32
N GLY A 113 12.98 3.05 1.40
CA GLY A 113 12.05 1.91 1.43
C GLY A 113 10.95 2.05 2.48
N TYR A 114 10.34 0.91 2.81
CA TYR A 114 9.10 0.81 3.56
C TYR A 114 9.22 -0.18 4.71
N PHE A 115 8.62 0.17 5.83
CA PHE A 115 8.46 -0.68 6.98
C PHE A 115 7.01 -1.16 7.08
N LYS A 116 6.80 -2.47 7.24
CA LYS A 116 5.47 -3.06 7.44
C LYS A 116 5.43 -3.88 8.72
N ILE A 117 4.47 -3.56 9.58
CA ILE A 117 4.16 -4.34 10.77
C ILE A 117 2.68 -4.66 10.82
N SER A 118 2.35 -5.89 11.22
CA SER A 118 0.96 -6.30 11.46
C SER A 118 0.87 -7.04 12.79
N CYS A 119 -0.23 -6.83 13.50
CA CYS A 119 -0.53 -7.51 14.75
C CYS A 119 -1.96 -8.05 14.72
N GLU A 120 -2.13 -9.27 15.21
CA GLU A 120 -3.42 -9.98 15.33
C GLU A 120 -3.51 -10.75 16.67
N ASP A 121 -2.65 -10.41 17.63
CA ASP A 121 -2.49 -11.17 18.88
C ASP A 121 -3.59 -10.85 19.90
N PHE A 122 -4.11 -9.62 19.89
CA PHE A 122 -5.14 -9.15 20.82
C PHE A 122 -6.55 -9.28 20.22
N PRO A 123 -7.57 -9.53 21.06
CA PRO A 123 -8.94 -9.67 20.60
C PRO A 123 -9.51 -8.35 20.07
N GLN A 124 -9.14 -7.22 20.69
CA GLN A 124 -9.63 -5.92 20.24
C GLN A 124 -8.70 -5.32 19.18
N PRO A 125 -9.25 -4.86 18.04
CA PRO A 125 -8.43 -4.26 17.00
C PRO A 125 -7.70 -2.98 17.42
N ALA A 126 -8.29 -2.20 18.33
CA ALA A 126 -7.66 -1.01 18.88
C ALA A 126 -6.38 -1.34 19.64
N MET A 127 -6.36 -2.45 20.38
CA MET A 127 -5.18 -2.95 21.10
C MET A 127 -4.07 -3.36 20.12
N ASN A 128 -4.42 -4.07 19.04
CA ASN A 128 -3.46 -4.45 17.99
C ASN A 128 -2.83 -3.22 17.32
N LEU A 129 -3.63 -2.18 17.04
CA LEU A 129 -3.12 -0.92 16.48
C LEU A 129 -2.17 -0.23 17.47
N LYS A 130 -2.58 -0.11 18.73
CA LYS A 130 -1.79 0.54 19.79
C LYS A 130 -0.47 -0.20 20.02
N TRP A 131 -0.50 -1.52 20.06
CA TRP A 131 0.73 -2.30 20.16
C TRP A 131 1.67 -2.03 18.98
N ALA A 132 1.13 -2.00 17.76
CA ALA A 132 1.94 -1.74 16.56
C ALA A 132 2.54 -0.32 16.59
N SER A 133 1.79 0.70 17.04
CA SER A 133 2.33 2.06 17.22
C SER A 133 3.42 2.09 18.27
N ASP A 134 3.23 1.44 19.42
CA ASP A 134 4.21 1.42 20.51
C ASP A 134 5.50 0.71 20.11
N ILE A 135 5.43 -0.28 19.22
CA ILE A 135 6.61 -0.93 18.64
C ILE A 135 7.34 0.01 17.70
N ILE A 136 6.62 0.77 16.87
CA ILE A 136 7.22 1.75 15.96
C ILE A 136 7.93 2.84 16.78
N ASP A 137 7.29 3.38 17.81
CA ASP A 137 7.87 4.41 18.68
C ASP A 137 9.14 3.90 19.38
N ARG A 138 9.10 2.66 19.89
CA ARG A 138 10.30 2.00 20.45
C ARG A 138 11.41 1.83 19.43
N LEU A 139 11.07 1.43 18.21
CA LEU A 139 12.05 1.23 17.14
C LEU A 139 12.69 2.57 16.74
N ILE A 140 11.90 3.65 16.65
CA ILE A 140 12.40 5.00 16.41
C ILE A 140 13.32 5.45 17.54
N GLY A 141 12.94 5.22 18.80
CA GLY A 141 13.77 5.53 19.97
C GLY A 141 15.12 4.81 19.93
N GLU A 142 15.11 3.50 19.72
CA GLU A 142 16.34 2.70 19.62
C GLU A 142 17.21 3.10 18.42
N ALA A 143 16.60 3.44 17.28
CA ALA A 143 17.32 3.90 16.10
C ALA A 143 17.95 5.29 16.29
N GLY A 144 17.27 6.19 17.01
CA GLY A 144 17.75 7.55 17.31
C GLY A 144 18.78 7.63 18.44
N ASP A 145 18.90 6.59 19.27
CA ASP A 145 19.87 6.52 20.36
C ASP A 145 21.32 6.40 19.85
N ALA A 146 21.99 7.55 19.69
CA ALA A 146 23.40 7.62 19.27
C ALA A 146 24.41 7.19 20.34
N LYS A 147 23.98 7.03 21.61
CA LYS A 147 24.84 6.56 22.71
C LYS A 147 25.02 5.04 22.72
N LYS A 148 24.06 4.33 22.13
CA LYS A 148 24.11 2.87 21.96
C LYS A 148 24.88 2.54 20.68
N ASP A 149 25.08 1.25 20.45
CA ASP A 149 25.73 0.77 19.22
C ASP A 149 25.02 1.31 17.95
N THR A 150 25.82 1.75 16.99
CA THR A 150 25.37 2.33 15.72
C THR A 150 25.19 1.26 14.64
N PHE A 151 25.77 0.07 14.83
CA PHE A 151 25.74 -1.02 13.85
C PHE A 151 26.27 -0.63 12.47
N ALA A 152 27.33 0.19 12.43
CA ALA A 152 27.94 0.64 11.17
C ALA A 152 28.74 -0.47 10.46
N ASP A 153 29.17 -1.46 11.22
CA ASP A 153 29.93 -2.64 10.79
C ASP A 153 29.03 -3.76 10.21
N VAL A 154 27.74 -3.77 10.58
CA VAL A 154 26.79 -4.80 10.15
C VAL A 154 26.15 -4.41 8.81
N PRO A 155 26.34 -5.19 7.73
CA PRO A 155 25.68 -4.90 6.46
C PRO A 155 24.18 -5.22 6.51
N LEU A 156 23.39 -4.52 5.69
CA LEU A 156 21.96 -4.76 5.55
C LEU A 156 21.65 -6.15 4.98
N ASP A 157 20.92 -6.97 5.73
CA ASP A 157 20.47 -8.29 5.26
C ASP A 157 19.30 -8.14 4.26
N THR A 158 19.48 -8.69 3.06
CA THR A 158 18.49 -8.69 1.97
C THR A 158 18.03 -10.09 1.55
N ARG A 159 18.44 -11.13 2.28
CA ARG A 159 18.15 -12.54 1.93
C ARG A 159 16.66 -12.84 1.85
N HIS A 160 15.83 -12.23 2.71
CA HIS A 160 14.37 -12.39 2.67
C HIS A 160 13.75 -11.83 1.38
N LEU A 161 14.33 -10.76 0.83
CA LEU A 161 13.88 -10.18 -0.43
C LEU A 161 14.18 -11.11 -1.60
N VAL A 162 15.38 -11.69 -1.64
CA VAL A 162 15.78 -12.68 -2.65
C VAL A 162 14.88 -13.91 -2.58
N ALA A 163 14.65 -14.46 -1.38
CA ALA A 163 13.76 -15.60 -1.17
C ALA A 163 12.32 -15.30 -1.64
N LYS A 164 11.80 -14.11 -1.34
CA LYS A 164 10.48 -13.65 -1.79
C LYS A 164 10.40 -13.50 -3.30
N ALA A 165 11.43 -12.94 -3.94
CA ALA A 165 11.51 -12.79 -5.38
C ALA A 165 11.55 -14.15 -6.11
N ARG A 166 12.34 -15.09 -5.58
CA ARG A 166 12.42 -16.48 -6.06
C ARG A 166 11.07 -17.18 -5.95
N LYS A 167 10.40 -17.11 -4.79
CA LYS A 167 9.06 -17.70 -4.59
C LYS A 167 8.01 -17.11 -5.52
N ALA A 168 8.08 -15.80 -5.79
CA ALA A 168 7.15 -15.15 -6.72
C ALA A 168 7.39 -15.51 -8.19
N GLY A 169 8.42 -16.32 -8.49
CA GLY A 169 8.89 -16.61 -9.84
C GLY A 169 9.44 -15.37 -10.56
N LYS A 170 9.56 -14.23 -9.87
CA LYS A 170 9.97 -12.95 -10.45
C LYS A 170 11.49 -12.78 -10.52
N GLY A 171 12.25 -13.76 -10.06
CA GLY A 171 13.71 -13.80 -10.13
C GLY A 171 14.25 -15.23 -10.16
N GLU A 172 15.40 -15.37 -10.83
CA GLU A 172 16.32 -16.52 -10.91
C GLU A 172 16.05 -17.69 -11.88
N TYR A 173 15.21 -17.53 -12.90
CA TYR A 173 15.18 -18.52 -14.01
C TYR A 173 16.13 -18.19 -15.17
N VAL A 174 16.67 -16.96 -15.27
CA VAL A 174 17.54 -16.57 -16.39
C VAL A 174 18.62 -15.58 -15.92
N ARG A 175 19.86 -16.05 -15.80
CA ARG A 175 21.11 -15.24 -15.93
C ARG A 175 21.20 -13.99 -15.02
N GLY A 176 21.12 -14.15 -13.70
CA GLY A 176 21.52 -13.08 -12.75
C GLY A 176 20.65 -11.81 -12.74
N ARG A 177 19.48 -11.79 -13.41
CA ARG A 177 18.57 -10.63 -13.37
C ARG A 177 17.58 -10.77 -12.21
N ALA A 178 17.53 -9.74 -11.35
CA ALA A 178 16.65 -9.70 -10.18
C ALA A 178 15.16 -9.50 -10.51
N LYS A 179 14.84 -8.98 -11.71
CA LYS A 179 13.46 -8.67 -12.16
C LYS A 179 13.20 -9.20 -13.56
N ARG A 180 11.97 -9.67 -13.80
CA ARG A 180 11.48 -10.01 -15.14
C ARG A 180 11.43 -8.74 -16.02
N PRO A 181 11.86 -8.80 -17.30
CA PRO A 181 11.70 -7.68 -18.23
C PRO A 181 10.23 -7.23 -18.28
N SER A 182 10.04 -5.93 -18.27
CA SER A 182 8.74 -5.25 -18.30
C SER A 182 8.70 -4.27 -19.46
N ILE A 183 7.54 -3.64 -19.68
CA ILE A 183 7.40 -2.59 -20.70
C ILE A 183 8.35 -1.39 -20.47
N LYS A 184 8.81 -1.18 -19.23
CA LYS A 184 9.80 -0.13 -18.91
C LYS A 184 11.21 -0.46 -19.41
N ASP A 185 11.50 -1.74 -19.63
CA ASP A 185 12.76 -2.21 -20.20
C ASP A 185 12.73 -2.20 -21.73
N PHE A 186 11.62 -1.80 -22.36
CA PHE A 186 11.53 -1.68 -23.81
C PHE A 186 12.46 -0.55 -24.28
N PRO A 187 13.40 -0.82 -25.20
CA PRO A 187 14.32 0.20 -25.70
C PRO A 187 13.54 1.38 -26.28
N LYS A 188 13.80 2.59 -25.75
CA LYS A 188 13.12 3.80 -26.23
C LYS A 188 13.43 4.09 -27.69
N GLU A 189 14.60 3.69 -28.16
CA GLU A 189 15.03 3.78 -29.55
C GLU A 189 14.18 2.94 -30.52
N TRP A 190 13.42 1.95 -30.03
CA TRP A 190 12.51 1.16 -30.86
C TRP A 190 11.11 1.77 -30.95
N LEU A 191 10.84 2.85 -30.19
CA LEU A 191 9.59 3.58 -30.33
C LEU A 191 9.63 4.36 -31.65
N PRO A 192 8.53 4.38 -32.42
CA PRO A 192 8.47 5.21 -33.62
C PRO A 192 8.69 6.68 -33.22
N GLY A 193 9.52 7.39 -33.98
CA GLY A 193 9.75 8.82 -33.75
C GLY A 193 8.43 9.59 -33.78
N THR A 194 8.25 10.52 -32.85
CA THR A 194 7.05 11.38 -32.84
C THR A 194 6.99 12.14 -34.17
N PRO A 195 5.89 12.05 -34.94
CA PRO A 195 5.76 12.86 -36.15
C PRO A 195 5.84 14.34 -35.78
N PRO A 196 6.51 15.18 -36.59
CA PRO A 196 6.60 16.62 -36.30
C PRO A 196 5.20 17.20 -36.13
N ASN A 197 4.98 17.95 -35.05
CA ASN A 197 3.72 18.68 -34.85
C ASN A 197 3.46 19.53 -36.11
N PRO A 198 2.26 19.46 -36.72
CA PRO A 198 1.94 20.32 -37.85
C PRO A 198 2.05 21.77 -37.37
N SER A 199 2.97 22.53 -37.99
CA SER A 199 3.10 23.97 -37.76
C SER A 199 1.74 24.64 -37.98
N PRO A 200 1.30 25.57 -37.11
CA PRO A 200 0.06 26.28 -37.34
C PRO A 200 0.17 26.97 -38.70
N SER A 201 -0.70 26.58 -39.63
CA SER A 201 -0.80 27.22 -40.94
C SER A 201 -1.09 28.70 -40.72
N SER A 202 -0.10 29.55 -40.98
CA SER A 202 -0.30 30.99 -41.12
C SER A 202 -1.08 31.20 -42.42
N THR A 203 -2.40 31.16 -42.36
CA THR A 203 -3.24 31.67 -43.44
C THR A 203 -3.25 33.21 -43.38
N PRO A 204 -3.01 33.89 -44.52
CA PRO A 204 -3.08 35.35 -44.64
C PRO A 204 -4.51 35.89 -44.56
#